data_AF-A0A812Z624-F1
#
_entry.id   AF-A0A812Z624-F1
#
_cell.length_a   1.000
_cell.length_b   1.000
_cell.length_c   1.000
_cell.angle_alpha   90.00
_cell.angle_beta   90.00
_cell.angle_gamma   90.00
#
_symmetry.space_group_name_H-M   'P 1'
#
loop_
_entity.id
_entity.type
_entity.pdbx_description
1 polymer ?
#
loop_
_entity_poly.entity_id
_entity_poly.type
_entity_poly.pdbx_seq_one_letter_code
_entity_poly.pdbx_strand_id
1 'polypeptide(L)'
;MASALRAVNFLEGLSYPHHPVFMRFPSLSYPVTENFLVELGGLLVPIHLDCDRNRSAHWNEYGCMNYFYASPGRWTNCYLYEAYVRGGMPYMEPSLPIIDEEYSEHVAVYQSILRARGSYVMAELGARWGTWGARAAAALAILNPMPYVLHFVESDPTYCRELSSVMALNNFSYSLDCEKASHEGLAKWILSQDHVDLLDLDVQGAEKDLMSDPALLEAIASKVYRLVVGTHSPEIHDEIVARFGSWIVIYNMPYTPDKQCIRQFLRGAHGEAGVDVAHVRKILERGCFNWSPWGRIPNWDGELIVDNPRFVAATRHFSMSDQELIVDELLE
;
A
#
# COMPACT_ATOMS: atom_id res chain seq x y z
N MET A 1 10.85 -25.26 -16.92
CA MET A 1 10.18 -23.97 -16.70
C MET A 1 9.51 -24.05 -15.34
N ALA A 2 10.02 -23.34 -14.33
CA ALA A 2 9.28 -23.19 -13.08
C ALA A 2 7.95 -22.51 -13.43
N SER A 3 6.82 -23.08 -13.02
CA SER A 3 5.54 -22.40 -13.14
C SER A 3 5.66 -21.08 -12.39
N ALA A 4 5.50 -19.95 -13.07
CA ALA A 4 5.45 -18.66 -12.41
C ALA A 4 4.39 -18.73 -11.29
N LEU A 5 4.75 -18.26 -10.09
CA LEU A 5 3.77 -18.14 -9.02
C LEU A 5 2.65 -17.20 -9.50
N ARG A 6 1.41 -17.59 -9.24
CA ARG A 6 0.24 -16.86 -9.73
C ARG A 6 -0.47 -16.18 -8.57
N ALA A 7 -0.81 -14.91 -8.77
CA ALA A 7 -1.66 -14.15 -7.88
C ALA A 7 -3.12 -14.49 -8.16
N VAL A 8 -3.93 -14.65 -7.13
CA VAL A 8 -5.39 -14.82 -7.27
C VAL A 8 -6.04 -13.44 -7.21
N ASN A 9 -6.85 -13.09 -8.20
CA ASN A 9 -7.76 -11.95 -8.12
C ASN A 9 -8.93 -12.33 -7.23
N PHE A 10 -9.08 -11.61 -6.11
CA PHE A 10 -10.11 -11.89 -5.11
C PHE A 10 -11.52 -11.85 -5.71
N LEU A 11 -11.79 -10.83 -6.54
CA LEU A 11 -13.13 -10.55 -7.03
C LEU A 11 -13.59 -11.59 -8.05
N GLU A 12 -12.67 -12.05 -8.91
CA GLU A 12 -12.99 -12.92 -10.03
C GLU A 12 -12.67 -14.40 -9.77
N GLY A 13 -11.84 -14.71 -8.77
CA GLY A 13 -11.30 -16.05 -8.54
C GLY A 13 -10.37 -16.53 -9.65
N LEU A 14 -9.90 -15.62 -10.52
CA LEU A 14 -8.98 -15.90 -11.62
C LEU A 14 -7.54 -15.73 -11.15
N SER A 15 -6.63 -16.51 -11.74
CA SER A 15 -5.21 -16.43 -11.42
C SER A 15 -4.43 -15.71 -12.52
N TYR A 16 -3.58 -14.75 -12.14
CA TYR A 16 -2.71 -13.98 -13.01
C TYR A 16 -1.24 -14.24 -12.66
N PRO A 17 -0.28 -14.06 -13.57
CA PRO A 17 1.13 -14.02 -13.18
C PRO A 17 1.34 -12.98 -12.07
N HIS A 18 2.06 -13.35 -11.01
CA HIS A 18 2.49 -12.34 -10.04
C HIS A 18 3.37 -11.30 -10.71
N HIS A 19 3.32 -10.09 -10.15
CA HIS A 19 4.25 -9.06 -10.52
C HIS A 19 5.69 -9.53 -10.19
N PRO A 20 6.67 -9.42 -11.12
CA PRO A 20 8.02 -9.96 -10.96
C PRO A 20 8.77 -9.44 -9.72
N VAL A 21 8.34 -8.31 -9.14
CA VAL A 21 8.88 -7.81 -7.87
C VAL A 21 8.72 -8.81 -6.71
N PHE A 22 7.58 -9.50 -6.64
CA PHE A 22 7.30 -10.47 -5.58
C PHE A 22 8.13 -11.74 -5.75
N MET A 23 8.55 -12.04 -6.97
CA MET A 23 9.41 -13.19 -7.29
C MET A 23 10.85 -13.01 -6.78
N ARG A 24 11.19 -11.84 -6.25
CA ARG A 24 12.51 -11.55 -5.65
C ARG A 24 12.60 -11.99 -4.19
N PHE A 25 11.47 -12.22 -3.53
CA PHE A 25 11.48 -12.66 -2.14
C PHE A 25 11.90 -14.13 -2.06
N PRO A 26 12.86 -14.46 -1.19
CA PRO A 26 13.11 -15.85 -0.86
C PRO A 26 11.90 -16.44 -0.13
N SER A 27 11.62 -17.72 -0.39
CA SER A 27 10.72 -18.51 0.43
C SER A 27 11.36 -18.70 1.81
N LEU A 28 10.79 -18.04 2.82
CA LEU A 28 11.27 -18.04 4.19
C LEU A 28 10.12 -18.41 5.13
N SER A 29 10.40 -19.31 6.06
CA SER A 29 9.46 -19.67 7.12
C SER A 29 9.80 -18.93 8.41
N TYR A 30 8.77 -18.48 9.11
CA TYR A 30 8.89 -17.74 10.36
C TYR A 30 8.12 -18.45 11.47
N PRO A 31 8.56 -18.35 12.74
CA PRO A 31 7.82 -18.88 13.86
C PRO A 31 6.41 -18.29 13.94
N VAL A 32 5.40 -19.14 14.13
CA VAL A 32 4.04 -18.67 14.41
C VAL A 32 4.00 -18.13 15.84
N THR A 33 3.38 -16.97 16.03
CA THR A 33 3.22 -16.35 17.35
C THR A 33 1.75 -16.02 17.60
N GLU A 34 1.27 -16.16 18.84
CA GLU A 34 -0.15 -15.93 19.16
C GLU A 34 -0.59 -14.45 19.11
N ASN A 35 0.35 -13.51 19.00
CA ASN A 35 0.05 -12.07 19.08
C ASN A 35 0.47 -11.26 17.85
N PHE A 36 1.17 -11.87 16.89
CA PHE A 36 1.68 -11.16 15.71
C PHE A 36 1.40 -11.93 14.43
N LEU A 37 0.87 -11.22 13.43
CA LEU A 37 0.97 -11.61 12.03
C LEU A 37 2.43 -11.52 11.60
N VAL A 38 2.84 -12.43 10.73
CA VAL A 38 4.10 -12.33 10.01
C VAL A 38 3.79 -12.07 8.55
N GLU A 39 4.10 -10.87 8.06
CA GLU A 39 3.98 -10.52 6.65
C GLU A 39 5.24 -10.90 5.85
N LEU A 40 5.18 -10.70 4.54
CA LEU A 40 6.30 -10.92 3.65
C LEU A 40 7.54 -10.13 4.11
N GLY A 41 8.70 -10.78 4.06
CA GLY A 41 9.95 -10.20 4.56
C GLY A 41 10.12 -10.28 6.09
N GLY A 42 9.25 -11.02 6.79
CA GLY A 42 9.39 -11.25 8.23
C GLY A 42 8.91 -10.10 9.10
N LEU A 43 8.16 -9.15 8.52
CA LEU A 43 7.55 -8.04 9.24
C LEU A 43 6.53 -8.58 10.25
N LEU A 44 6.73 -8.23 11.52
CA LEU A 44 5.81 -8.56 12.60
C LEU A 44 4.79 -7.43 12.79
N VAL A 45 3.50 -7.78 12.74
CA VAL A 45 2.39 -6.83 12.95
C VAL A 45 1.49 -7.34 14.07
N PRO A 46 1.23 -6.57 15.14
CA PRO A 46 0.27 -6.97 16.16
C PRO A 46 -1.10 -7.31 15.57
N ILE A 47 -1.63 -8.49 15.89
CA ILE A 47 -2.87 -9.01 15.26
C ILE A 47 -4.08 -8.09 15.45
N HIS A 48 -4.10 -7.27 16.51
CA HIS A 48 -5.23 -6.38 16.78
C HIS A 48 -5.30 -5.17 15.83
N LEU A 49 -4.24 -4.89 15.07
CA LEU A 49 -4.23 -3.80 14.09
C LEU A 49 -4.99 -4.19 12.83
N ASP A 50 -4.87 -5.44 12.37
CA ASP A 50 -5.45 -5.88 11.10
C ASP A 50 -6.51 -6.98 11.24
N CYS A 51 -6.52 -7.75 12.33
CA CYS A 51 -7.41 -8.91 12.51
C CYS A 51 -8.50 -8.74 13.56
N ASP A 52 -8.54 -7.63 14.30
CA ASP A 52 -9.57 -7.40 15.31
C ASP A 52 -10.94 -7.10 14.67
N ARG A 53 -11.79 -8.13 14.58
CA ARG A 53 -13.16 -8.03 14.06
C ARG A 53 -14.12 -7.26 14.98
N ASN A 54 -13.79 -7.18 16.27
CA ASN A 54 -14.65 -6.63 17.30
C ASN A 54 -14.29 -5.20 17.70
N ARG A 55 -13.15 -4.68 17.21
CA ARG A 55 -12.87 -3.25 17.28
C ARG A 55 -14.04 -2.54 16.63
N SER A 56 -14.87 -1.92 17.48
CA SER A 56 -15.96 -1.06 17.04
C SER A 56 -15.30 0.06 16.26
N ALA A 57 -15.27 -0.09 14.93
CA ALA A 57 -15.08 0.99 14.01
C ALA A 57 -16.16 2.00 14.37
N HIS A 58 -15.82 2.99 15.21
CA HIS A 58 -16.52 4.25 15.14
C HIS A 58 -16.21 4.75 13.73
N TRP A 59 -17.09 4.42 12.79
CA TRP A 59 -17.18 5.10 11.50
C TRP A 59 -17.48 6.56 11.83
N ASN A 60 -16.46 7.31 12.25
CA ASN A 60 -16.53 8.75 12.24
C ASN A 60 -16.48 9.18 10.76
N GLU A 61 -16.77 10.45 10.53
CA GLU A 61 -16.78 11.07 9.20
C GLU A 61 -15.43 10.95 8.46
N TYR A 62 -14.37 10.49 9.16
CA TYR A 62 -13.00 10.32 8.69
C TYR A 62 -12.58 8.87 8.46
N GLY A 63 -13.52 7.92 8.44
CA GLY A 63 -13.25 6.59 7.87
C GLY A 63 -12.34 5.67 8.70
N CYS A 64 -12.50 5.61 10.04
CA CYS A 64 -11.87 4.53 10.81
C CYS A 64 -12.43 3.17 10.38
N MET A 65 -11.83 2.56 9.37
CA MET A 65 -12.19 1.23 8.89
C MET A 65 -11.63 0.19 9.84
N ASN A 66 -12.45 -0.80 10.18
CA ASN A 66 -11.91 -2.07 10.62
C ASN A 66 -11.15 -2.66 9.43
N TYR A 67 -9.82 -2.57 9.45
CA TYR A 67 -8.95 -2.85 8.30
C TYR A 67 -9.02 -4.30 7.82
N PHE A 68 -9.43 -5.21 8.71
CA PHE A 68 -9.82 -6.56 8.33
C PHE A 68 -10.83 -6.56 7.18
N TYR A 69 -11.75 -5.58 7.16
CA TYR A 69 -12.78 -5.41 6.14
C TYR A 69 -12.44 -4.36 5.09
N ALA A 70 -11.31 -3.66 5.19
CA ALA A 70 -10.92 -2.66 4.20
C ALA A 70 -10.52 -3.35 2.89
N SER A 71 -9.54 -4.25 2.97
CA SER A 71 -8.92 -4.88 1.80
C SER A 71 -8.89 -6.43 1.87
N PRO A 72 -9.22 -7.12 0.76
CA PRO A 72 -9.12 -8.57 0.65
C PRO A 72 -7.74 -9.22 0.90
N GLY A 73 -6.65 -8.50 0.96
CA GLY A 73 -5.35 -9.07 1.30
C GLY A 73 -5.28 -9.29 2.80
N ARG A 74 -5.82 -8.32 3.55
CA ARG A 74 -5.77 -8.27 5.02
C ARG A 74 -6.51 -9.40 5.68
N TRP A 75 -7.78 -9.61 5.34
CA TRP A 75 -8.54 -10.73 5.90
C TRP A 75 -7.93 -12.09 5.55
N THR A 76 -7.22 -12.23 4.43
CA THR A 76 -6.64 -13.47 3.92
C THR A 76 -5.44 -13.79 4.77
N ASN A 77 -4.58 -12.80 5.01
CA ASN A 77 -3.47 -12.89 5.95
C ASN A 77 -3.97 -13.26 7.36
N CYS A 78 -5.05 -12.63 7.83
CA CYS A 78 -5.66 -12.94 9.13
C CYS A 78 -6.25 -14.36 9.21
N TYR A 79 -6.94 -14.84 8.18
CA TYR A 79 -7.49 -16.20 8.13
C TYR A 79 -6.39 -17.26 8.02
N LEU A 80 -5.36 -17.00 7.23
CA LEU A 80 -4.19 -17.88 7.13
C LEU A 80 -3.49 -17.99 8.48
N TYR A 81 -3.23 -16.86 9.13
CA TYR A 81 -2.69 -16.80 10.47
C TYR A 81 -3.53 -17.60 11.47
N GLU A 82 -4.85 -17.37 11.50
CA GLU A 82 -5.78 -18.08 12.38
C GLU A 82 -5.73 -19.60 12.13
N ALA A 83 -5.62 -20.03 10.87
CA ALA A 83 -5.46 -21.43 10.50
C ALA A 83 -4.13 -22.02 11.00
N TYR A 84 -3.02 -21.29 10.89
CA TYR A 84 -1.71 -21.72 11.41
C TYR A 84 -1.73 -21.90 12.93
N VAL A 85 -2.27 -20.91 13.66
CA VAL A 85 -2.38 -20.96 15.13
C VAL A 85 -3.27 -22.11 15.58
N ARG A 86 -4.50 -22.21 15.04
CA ARG A 86 -5.45 -23.26 15.41
C ARG A 86 -4.98 -24.65 15.00
N GLY A 87 -4.19 -24.74 13.92
CA GLY A 87 -3.58 -25.97 13.46
C GLY A 87 -2.39 -26.44 14.29
N GLY A 88 -1.89 -25.62 15.22
CA GLY A 88 -0.69 -25.94 16.01
C GLY A 88 0.57 -25.99 15.16
N MET A 89 0.61 -25.25 14.05
CA MET A 89 1.76 -25.21 13.16
C MET A 89 2.88 -24.36 13.79
N PRO A 90 4.11 -24.87 13.93
CA PRO A 90 5.18 -24.13 14.59
C PRO A 90 5.80 -23.03 13.71
N TYR A 91 5.66 -23.15 12.39
CA TYR A 91 6.19 -22.21 11.41
C TYR A 91 5.14 -21.92 10.34
N MET A 92 5.19 -20.71 9.79
CA MET A 92 4.40 -20.29 8.64
C MET A 92 5.28 -19.67 7.57
N GLU A 93 4.91 -19.89 6.32
CA GLU A 93 5.45 -19.15 5.18
C GLU A 93 4.40 -18.11 4.77
N PRO A 94 4.69 -16.80 4.87
CA PRO A 94 3.78 -15.76 4.43
C PRO A 94 3.45 -15.93 2.94
N SER A 95 2.17 -15.88 2.60
CA SER A 95 1.75 -15.92 1.20
C SER A 95 2.13 -14.63 0.47
N LEU A 96 2.41 -14.74 -0.82
CA LEU A 96 2.43 -13.57 -1.69
C LEU A 96 1.04 -12.90 -1.71
N PRO A 97 0.95 -11.58 -1.91
CA PRO A 97 -0.31 -10.85 -1.81
C PRO A 97 -1.29 -11.28 -2.90
N ILE A 98 -2.58 -11.41 -2.57
CA ILE A 98 -3.61 -11.58 -3.60
C ILE A 98 -3.83 -10.25 -4.33
N ILE A 99 -4.44 -10.28 -5.52
CA ILE A 99 -4.80 -9.05 -6.23
C ILE A 99 -6.07 -8.47 -5.61
N ASP A 100 -5.92 -7.29 -5.04
CA ASP A 100 -6.93 -6.43 -4.46
C ASP A 100 -6.53 -4.95 -4.66
N GLU A 101 -7.11 -4.04 -3.89
CA GLU A 101 -6.81 -2.60 -4.00
C GLU A 101 -5.44 -2.19 -3.43
N GLU A 102 -4.81 -2.99 -2.58
CA GLU A 102 -3.47 -2.71 -2.01
C GLU A 102 -2.35 -3.27 -2.90
N TYR A 103 -2.67 -4.14 -3.86
CA TYR A 103 -1.67 -4.86 -4.66
C TYR A 103 -0.75 -3.92 -5.46
N SER A 104 -1.30 -2.85 -6.05
CA SER A 104 -0.54 -1.83 -6.79
C SER A 104 0.43 -1.07 -5.90
N GLU A 105 -0.01 -0.62 -4.74
CA GLU A 105 0.82 0.07 -3.74
C GLU A 105 1.96 -0.85 -3.25
N HIS A 106 1.65 -2.12 -3.01
CA HIS A 106 2.66 -3.12 -2.60
C HIS A 106 3.73 -3.32 -3.68
N VAL A 107 3.31 -3.38 -4.95
CA VAL A 107 4.23 -3.42 -6.09
C VAL A 107 5.08 -2.15 -6.15
N ALA A 108 4.47 -0.97 -5.99
CA ALA A 108 5.14 0.31 -6.08
C ALA A 108 6.22 0.48 -5.00
N VAL A 109 5.91 0.10 -3.75
CA VAL A 109 6.83 0.11 -2.62
C VAL A 109 8.02 -0.81 -2.90
N TYR A 110 7.79 -2.08 -3.24
CA TYR A 110 8.88 -3.02 -3.43
C TYR A 110 9.74 -2.73 -4.65
N GLN A 111 9.15 -2.16 -5.70
CA GLN A 111 9.95 -1.74 -6.83
C GLN A 111 10.83 -0.55 -6.47
N SER A 112 10.35 0.43 -5.68
CA SER A 112 11.16 1.56 -5.22
C SER A 112 12.41 1.08 -4.45
N ILE A 113 12.27 0.03 -3.65
CA ILE A 113 13.36 -0.62 -2.92
C ILE A 113 14.41 -1.23 -3.85
N LEU A 114 13.98 -1.96 -4.88
CA LEU A 114 14.89 -2.58 -5.84
C LEU A 114 15.62 -1.53 -6.70
N ARG A 115 14.99 -0.38 -6.90
CA ARG A 115 15.55 0.76 -7.64
C ARG A 115 16.52 1.59 -6.80
N ALA A 116 16.33 1.66 -5.49
CA ALA A 116 17.14 2.48 -4.59
C ALA A 116 18.65 2.19 -4.71
N ARG A 117 19.48 3.22 -4.54
CA ARG A 117 20.95 3.16 -4.61
C ARG A 117 21.55 4.01 -3.51
N GLY A 118 22.52 3.44 -2.78
CA GLY A 118 23.24 4.15 -1.70
C GLY A 118 22.43 4.29 -0.41
N SER A 119 21.20 4.79 -0.49
CA SER A 119 20.23 4.83 0.61
C SER A 119 18.80 4.78 0.09
N TYR A 120 17.87 4.39 0.97
CA TYR A 120 16.43 4.40 0.70
C TYR A 120 15.71 5.47 1.52
N VAL A 121 14.98 6.39 0.90
CA VAL A 121 14.27 7.47 1.59
C VAL A 121 12.79 7.42 1.23
N MET A 122 11.94 7.27 2.24
CA MET A 122 10.49 7.18 2.07
C MET A 122 9.74 8.04 3.09
N ALA A 123 8.66 8.66 2.63
CA ALA A 123 7.64 9.22 3.51
C ALA A 123 6.26 8.61 3.23
N GLU A 124 5.48 8.42 4.29
CA GLU A 124 4.09 7.92 4.26
C GLU A 124 3.21 8.87 5.08
N LEU A 125 2.20 9.46 4.43
CA LEU A 125 1.25 10.37 5.07
C LEU A 125 -0.11 9.69 5.20
N GLY A 126 -0.73 9.83 6.37
CA GLY A 126 -1.87 9.01 6.79
C GLY A 126 -1.44 7.58 7.07
N ALA A 127 -0.28 7.45 7.72
CA ALA A 127 0.44 6.20 7.85
C ALA A 127 -0.28 5.13 8.67
N ARG A 128 -1.24 5.50 9.51
CA ARG A 128 -1.89 4.60 10.47
C ARG A 128 -0.84 3.91 11.36
N TRP A 129 -0.58 2.63 11.16
CA TRP A 129 0.47 1.89 11.89
C TRP A 129 1.83 1.86 11.16
N GLY A 130 1.95 2.57 10.04
CA GLY A 130 3.14 2.65 9.19
C GLY A 130 3.19 1.52 8.18
N THR A 131 2.08 1.22 7.53
CA THR A 131 1.89 0.05 6.67
C THR A 131 3.00 -0.05 5.62
N TRP A 132 3.15 1.02 4.84
CA TRP A 132 3.96 0.98 3.63
C TRP A 132 5.44 1.15 3.96
N GLY A 133 5.78 2.03 4.90
CA GLY A 133 7.14 2.21 5.40
C GLY A 133 7.67 0.99 6.16
N ALA A 134 6.83 0.30 6.95
CA ALA A 134 7.24 -0.93 7.62
C ALA A 134 7.47 -2.09 6.63
N ARG A 135 6.57 -2.26 5.65
CA ARG A 135 6.76 -3.20 4.54
C ARG A 135 8.03 -2.88 3.77
N ALA A 136 8.31 -1.60 3.53
CA ALA A 136 9.51 -1.16 2.85
C ALA A 136 10.77 -1.52 3.64
N ALA A 137 10.81 -1.22 4.94
CA ALA A 137 11.96 -1.55 5.79
C ALA A 137 12.25 -3.06 5.83
N ALA A 138 11.22 -3.88 6.00
CA ALA A 138 11.34 -5.34 6.03
C ALA A 138 11.84 -5.90 4.70
N ALA A 139 11.28 -5.41 3.59
CA ALA A 139 11.70 -5.83 2.25
C ALA A 139 13.13 -5.35 1.92
N LEU A 140 13.49 -4.11 2.28
CA LEU A 140 14.83 -3.55 2.09
C LEU A 140 15.89 -4.40 2.78
N ALA A 141 15.63 -4.85 4.02
CA ALA A 141 16.54 -5.67 4.80
C ALA A 141 16.88 -7.03 4.14
N ILE A 142 16.05 -7.53 3.23
CA ILE A 142 16.23 -8.81 2.56
C ILE A 142 16.67 -8.63 1.10
N LEU A 143 16.04 -7.70 0.39
CA LEU A 143 16.20 -7.56 -1.06
C LEU A 143 17.34 -6.63 -1.46
N ASN A 144 17.56 -5.57 -0.69
CA ASN A 144 18.53 -4.53 -1.06
C ASN A 144 19.06 -3.81 0.20
N PRO A 145 19.81 -4.50 1.08
CA PRO A 145 20.16 -3.95 2.39
C PRO A 145 21.03 -2.70 2.27
N MET A 146 20.53 -1.57 2.77
CA MET A 146 21.24 -0.28 2.75
C MET A 146 20.72 0.65 3.86
N PRO A 147 21.42 1.76 4.15
CA PRO A 147 20.90 2.81 5.03
C PRO A 147 19.57 3.34 4.52
N TYR A 148 18.67 3.70 5.44
CA TYR A 148 17.36 4.24 5.07
C TYR A 148 16.88 5.34 6.01
N VAL A 149 15.93 6.13 5.51
CA VAL A 149 15.18 7.14 6.26
C VAL A 149 13.69 6.88 6.02
N LEU A 150 12.95 6.64 7.10
CA LEU A 150 11.49 6.58 7.07
C LEU A 150 10.92 7.77 7.83
N HIS A 151 9.95 8.42 7.20
CA HIS A 151 9.19 9.49 7.82
C HIS A 151 7.70 9.20 7.71
N PHE A 152 7.00 9.35 8.83
CA PHE A 152 5.58 9.10 8.91
C PHE A 152 4.87 10.36 9.37
N VAL A 153 3.69 10.62 8.80
CA VAL A 153 2.77 11.63 9.31
C VAL A 153 1.43 10.97 9.59
N GLU A 154 0.95 11.08 10.82
CA GLU A 154 -0.32 10.49 11.24
C GLU A 154 -1.03 11.44 12.21
N SER A 155 -2.30 11.73 11.94
CA SER A 155 -3.06 12.71 12.72
C SER A 155 -3.78 12.13 13.93
N ASP A 156 -4.07 10.82 13.94
CA ASP A 156 -4.71 10.14 15.06
C ASP A 156 -3.66 9.70 16.10
N PRO A 157 -3.74 10.22 17.34
CA PRO A 157 -2.78 9.86 18.38
C PRO A 157 -2.73 8.38 18.73
N THR A 158 -3.82 7.63 18.49
CA THR A 158 -3.88 6.18 18.68
C THR A 158 -3.03 5.48 17.63
N TYR A 159 -3.20 5.84 16.36
CA TYR A 159 -2.40 5.29 15.28
C TYR A 159 -0.93 5.63 15.41
N CYS A 160 -0.58 6.84 15.84
CA CYS A 160 0.79 7.17 16.24
C CYS A 160 1.41 6.19 17.24
N ARG A 161 0.67 5.82 18.31
CA ARG A 161 1.17 4.86 19.30
C ARG A 161 1.30 3.45 18.72
N GLU A 162 0.37 3.06 17.87
CA GLU A 162 0.39 1.76 17.18
C GLU A 162 1.57 1.68 16.21
N LEU A 163 1.80 2.73 15.42
CA LEU A 163 2.95 2.87 14.54
C LEU A 163 4.26 2.75 15.32
N SER A 164 4.42 3.53 16.38
CA SER A 164 5.61 3.43 17.23
C SER A 164 5.82 2.03 17.79
N SER A 165 4.74 1.31 18.11
CA SER A 165 4.80 -0.08 18.58
C SER A 165 5.26 -1.04 17.49
N VAL A 166 4.78 -0.88 16.25
CA VAL A 166 5.23 -1.68 15.08
C VAL A 166 6.70 -1.42 14.79
N MET A 167 7.13 -0.16 14.75
CA MET A 167 8.53 0.19 14.49
C MET A 167 9.46 -0.36 15.57
N ALA A 168 9.07 -0.25 16.85
CA ALA A 168 9.85 -0.80 17.96
C ALA A 168 9.92 -2.33 17.92
N LEU A 169 8.80 -3.00 17.62
CA LEU A 169 8.71 -4.46 17.51
C LEU A 169 9.70 -5.02 16.47
N ASN A 170 9.87 -4.29 15.37
CA ASN A 170 10.73 -4.70 14.25
C ASN A 170 12.12 -4.05 14.26
N ASN A 171 12.43 -3.25 15.31
CA ASN A 171 13.68 -2.52 15.45
C ASN A 171 14.00 -1.60 14.24
N PHE A 172 12.97 -0.91 13.74
CA PHE A 172 13.10 0.04 12.63
C PHE A 172 13.40 1.46 13.15
N SER A 173 14.27 2.17 12.43
CA SER A 173 14.57 3.58 12.69
C SER A 173 13.62 4.47 11.88
N TYR A 174 13.04 5.48 12.51
CA TYR A 174 12.03 6.32 11.87
C TYR A 174 11.91 7.70 12.52
N SER A 175 11.22 8.59 11.83
CA SER A 175 10.67 9.84 12.38
C SER A 175 9.14 9.84 12.22
N LEU A 176 8.42 10.48 13.14
CA LEU A 176 6.97 10.49 13.17
C LEU A 176 6.46 11.86 13.62
N ASP A 177 5.63 12.47 12.78
CA ASP A 177 4.88 13.68 13.10
C ASP A 177 3.43 13.29 13.42
N CYS A 178 3.05 13.45 14.69
CA CYS A 178 1.71 13.12 15.19
C CYS A 178 0.73 14.30 15.06
N GLU A 179 0.56 14.76 13.84
CA GLU A 179 -0.29 15.89 13.48
C GLU A 179 -0.90 15.72 12.08
N LYS A 180 -1.79 16.63 11.71
CA LYS A 180 -2.29 16.66 10.33
C LYS A 180 -1.16 17.02 9.37
N ALA A 181 -1.09 16.31 8.26
CA ALA A 181 -0.16 16.66 7.19
C ALA A 181 -0.34 18.12 6.77
N SER A 182 0.78 18.82 6.62
CA SER A 182 0.84 20.20 6.16
C SER A 182 1.78 20.33 4.98
N HIS A 183 1.43 21.21 4.05
CA HIS A 183 2.28 21.53 2.90
C HIS A 183 3.65 22.08 3.33
N GLU A 184 3.70 22.95 4.35
CA GLU A 184 4.96 23.49 4.88
C GLU A 184 5.85 22.41 5.51
N GLY A 185 5.27 21.57 6.39
CA GLY A 185 6.01 20.49 7.06
C GLY A 185 6.58 19.48 6.06
N LEU A 186 5.74 19.01 5.14
CA LEU A 186 6.15 18.06 4.12
C LEU A 186 7.19 18.65 3.17
N ALA A 187 6.99 19.87 2.66
CA ALA A 187 7.95 20.51 1.76
C ALA A 187 9.30 20.70 2.45
N LYS A 188 9.30 21.14 3.72
CA LYS A 188 10.52 21.28 4.52
C LYS A 188 11.23 19.93 4.71
N TRP A 189 10.49 18.86 5.01
CA TRP A 189 11.08 17.54 5.15
C TRP A 189 11.69 17.06 3.82
N ILE A 190 10.95 17.13 2.71
CA ILE A 190 11.44 16.73 1.38
C ILE A 190 12.73 17.49 1.01
N LEU A 191 12.75 18.81 1.21
CA LEU A 191 13.91 19.64 0.88
C LEU A 191 15.12 19.39 1.78
N SER A 192 14.91 18.78 2.96
CA SER A 192 16.01 18.38 3.85
C SER A 192 16.68 17.06 3.44
N GLN A 193 16.08 16.30 2.51
CA GLN A 193 16.64 15.07 1.98
C GLN A 193 17.46 15.31 0.71
N ASP A 194 18.45 14.47 0.44
CA ASP A 194 19.18 14.47 -0.83
C ASP A 194 18.26 14.04 -1.99
N HIS A 195 17.44 13.02 -1.74
CA HIS A 195 16.38 12.50 -2.62
C HIS A 195 15.28 11.83 -1.79
N VAL A 196 14.15 11.51 -2.42
CA VAL A 196 13.05 10.72 -1.86
C VAL A 196 12.66 9.65 -2.88
N ASP A 197 12.90 8.38 -2.56
CA ASP A 197 12.63 7.25 -3.47
C ASP A 197 11.13 7.01 -3.68
N LEU A 198 10.34 7.19 -2.61
CA LEU A 198 8.90 7.02 -2.60
C LEU A 198 8.24 8.03 -1.65
N LEU A 199 7.24 8.74 -2.14
CA LEU A 199 6.30 9.50 -1.32
C LEU A 199 4.92 8.86 -1.46
N ASP A 200 4.39 8.36 -0.36
CA ASP A 200 3.06 7.77 -0.25
C ASP A 200 2.09 8.73 0.45
N LEU A 201 0.93 8.98 -0.16
CA LEU A 201 -0.04 9.99 0.24
C LEU A 201 -1.46 9.43 0.27
N ASP A 202 -1.91 9.05 1.46
CA ASP A 202 -3.28 8.62 1.73
C ASP A 202 -3.80 9.40 2.95
N VAL A 203 -4.32 10.61 2.75
CA VAL A 203 -4.71 11.51 3.84
C VAL A 203 -6.22 11.78 3.87
N GLN A 204 -6.99 10.79 3.41
CA GLN A 204 -8.45 10.74 3.57
C GLN A 204 -9.19 11.99 3.06
N GLY A 205 -8.78 12.52 1.90
CA GLY A 205 -9.41 13.66 1.23
C GLY A 205 -8.64 14.98 1.37
N ALA A 206 -7.61 15.03 2.22
CA ALA A 206 -6.75 16.22 2.34
C ALA A 206 -5.72 16.34 1.21
N GLU A 207 -5.69 15.40 0.25
CA GLU A 207 -4.72 15.38 -0.86
C GLU A 207 -4.87 16.63 -1.72
N LYS A 208 -6.10 17.08 -1.95
CA LYS A 208 -6.38 18.30 -2.72
C LYS A 208 -5.77 19.54 -2.10
N ASP A 209 -5.93 19.70 -0.78
CA ASP A 209 -5.41 20.85 -0.06
C ASP A 209 -3.88 20.84 -0.05
N LEU A 210 -3.25 19.68 0.22
CA LEU A 210 -1.80 19.52 0.13
C LEU A 210 -1.28 19.84 -1.27
N MET A 211 -1.89 19.26 -2.31
CA MET A 211 -1.48 19.39 -3.70
C MET A 211 -1.80 20.76 -4.30
N SER A 212 -2.48 21.64 -3.57
CA SER A 212 -2.76 23.01 -4.01
C SER A 212 -1.56 23.95 -3.86
N ASP A 213 -0.61 23.63 -2.97
CA ASP A 213 0.52 24.50 -2.63
C ASP A 213 1.66 24.39 -3.66
N PRO A 214 2.05 25.50 -4.33
CA PRO A 214 3.11 25.46 -5.33
C PRO A 214 4.50 25.13 -4.78
N ALA A 215 4.80 25.48 -3.53
CA ALA A 215 6.12 25.23 -2.94
C ALA A 215 6.29 23.74 -2.62
N LEU A 216 5.24 23.07 -2.16
CA LEU A 216 5.23 21.62 -2.01
C LEU A 216 5.40 20.91 -3.36
N LEU A 217 4.68 21.32 -4.40
CA LEU A 217 4.79 20.71 -5.72
C LEU A 217 6.21 20.83 -6.29
N GLU A 218 6.87 21.98 -6.09
CA GLU A 218 8.28 22.16 -6.49
C GLU A 218 9.23 21.27 -5.68
N ALA A 219 9.00 21.14 -4.37
CA ALA A 219 9.77 20.21 -3.53
C ALA A 219 9.63 18.76 -4.03
N ILE A 220 8.40 18.33 -4.32
CA ILE A 220 8.11 17.00 -4.89
C ILE A 220 8.83 16.83 -6.23
N ALA A 221 8.66 17.77 -7.16
CA ALA A 221 9.27 17.69 -8.49
C ALA A 221 10.81 17.69 -8.47
N SER A 222 11.41 18.31 -7.46
CA SER A 222 12.87 18.43 -7.34
C SER A 222 13.55 17.28 -6.60
N LYS A 223 12.82 16.44 -5.87
CA LYS A 223 13.41 15.43 -4.96
C LYS A 223 12.75 14.06 -4.99
N VAL A 224 11.46 13.98 -5.33
CA VAL A 224 10.68 12.74 -5.25
C VAL A 224 10.75 11.98 -6.57
N TYR A 225 11.14 10.72 -6.49
CA TYR A 225 11.29 9.83 -7.65
C TYR A 225 9.95 9.20 -8.02
N ARG A 226 9.20 8.72 -7.02
CA ARG A 226 7.86 8.16 -7.19
C ARG A 226 6.88 8.75 -6.21
N LEU A 227 5.68 9.00 -6.71
CA LEU A 227 4.53 9.40 -5.94
C LEU A 227 3.43 8.34 -6.03
N VAL A 228 2.89 7.95 -4.88
CA VAL A 228 1.66 7.14 -4.74
C VAL A 228 0.63 8.02 -4.05
N VAL A 229 -0.59 8.10 -4.60
CA VAL A 229 -1.66 8.92 -4.02
C VAL A 229 -2.99 8.18 -4.00
N GLY A 230 -3.55 7.96 -2.81
CA GLY A 230 -4.93 7.56 -2.61
C GLY A 230 -5.85 8.78 -2.75
N THR A 231 -6.79 8.76 -3.70
CA THR A 231 -7.43 10.02 -4.16
C THR A 231 -8.73 10.39 -3.44
N HIS A 232 -9.41 9.47 -2.77
CA HIS A 232 -10.60 9.65 -1.92
C HIS A 232 -11.87 10.31 -2.52
N SER A 233 -11.81 10.91 -3.72
CA SER A 233 -12.99 11.38 -4.46
C SER A 233 -12.71 11.48 -5.98
N PRO A 234 -13.75 11.46 -6.84
CA PRO A 234 -13.57 11.70 -8.28
C PRO A 234 -12.94 13.06 -8.58
N GLU A 235 -13.34 14.11 -7.87
CA GLU A 235 -12.83 15.46 -8.08
C GLU A 235 -11.34 15.57 -7.70
N ILE A 236 -10.96 14.98 -6.57
CA ILE A 236 -9.55 14.93 -6.15
C ILE A 236 -8.74 14.11 -7.16
N HIS A 237 -9.27 12.97 -7.61
CA HIS A 237 -8.62 12.11 -8.59
C HIS A 237 -8.31 12.85 -9.89
N ASP A 238 -9.32 13.49 -10.49
CA ASP A 238 -9.17 14.24 -11.75
C ASP A 238 -8.19 15.41 -11.59
N GLU A 239 -8.23 16.13 -10.45
CA GLU A 239 -7.32 17.23 -10.17
C GLU A 239 -5.86 16.77 -10.03
N ILE A 240 -5.61 15.65 -9.35
CA ILE A 240 -4.26 15.10 -9.16
C ILE A 240 -3.72 14.55 -10.48
N VAL A 241 -4.52 13.81 -11.25
CA VAL A 241 -4.15 13.32 -12.59
C VAL A 241 -3.78 14.48 -13.51
N ALA A 242 -4.58 15.55 -13.53
CA ALA A 242 -4.27 16.73 -14.34
C ALA A 242 -2.95 17.40 -13.92
N ARG A 243 -2.68 17.46 -12.61
CA ARG A 243 -1.49 18.12 -12.04
C ARG A 243 -0.20 17.39 -12.36
N PHE A 244 -0.23 16.06 -12.36
CA PHE A 244 0.91 15.20 -12.70
C PHE A 244 0.87 14.68 -14.14
N GLY A 245 0.10 15.32 -15.04
CA GLY A 245 -0.06 14.88 -16.44
C GLY A 245 1.22 14.91 -17.29
N SER A 246 2.29 15.56 -16.83
CA SER A 246 3.62 15.52 -17.44
C SER A 246 4.53 14.42 -16.88
N TRP A 247 4.12 13.75 -15.80
CA TRP A 247 4.86 12.67 -15.18
C TRP A 247 4.56 11.34 -15.88
N ILE A 248 5.39 10.33 -15.60
CA ILE A 248 5.21 9.00 -16.18
C ILE A 248 4.14 8.28 -15.36
N VAL A 249 2.99 7.99 -15.97
CA VAL A 249 1.90 7.27 -15.30
C VAL A 249 2.20 5.78 -15.28
N ILE A 250 2.37 5.23 -14.07
CA ILE A 250 2.63 3.81 -13.82
C ILE A 250 1.32 3.07 -13.59
N TYR A 251 0.42 3.70 -12.83
CA TYR A 251 -0.90 3.17 -12.52
C TYR A 251 -1.88 4.31 -12.33
N ASN A 252 -3.07 4.18 -12.92
CA ASN A 252 -4.15 5.14 -12.78
C ASN A 252 -5.46 4.37 -12.58
N MET A 253 -5.91 4.33 -11.34
CA MET A 253 -7.12 3.66 -10.92
C MET A 253 -8.14 4.72 -10.48
N PRO A 254 -9.22 4.94 -11.22
CA PRO A 254 -10.18 5.97 -10.85
C PRO A 254 -10.90 5.61 -9.56
N TYR A 255 -11.42 6.65 -8.88
CA TYR A 255 -12.32 6.47 -7.76
C TYR A 255 -13.54 5.58 -8.12
N THR A 256 -14.05 4.84 -7.14
CA THR A 256 -15.15 3.90 -7.38
C THR A 256 -16.42 4.57 -7.96
N PRO A 257 -17.03 4.03 -9.03
CA PRO A 257 -18.26 4.60 -9.57
C PRO A 257 -19.47 4.38 -8.64
N ASP A 258 -19.42 3.41 -7.72
CA ASP A 258 -20.50 3.09 -6.80
C ASP A 258 -19.97 2.70 -5.41
N LYS A 259 -19.64 3.74 -4.62
CA LYS A 259 -19.19 3.61 -3.22
C LYS A 259 -20.20 2.82 -2.39
N GLN A 260 -21.49 3.04 -2.59
CA GLN A 260 -22.52 2.35 -1.82
C GLN A 260 -22.51 0.84 -2.08
N CYS A 261 -22.30 0.44 -3.32
CA CYS A 261 -22.18 -0.96 -3.70
C CYS A 261 -20.98 -1.65 -3.06
N ILE A 262 -19.78 -1.06 -3.14
CA ILE A 262 -18.62 -1.61 -2.43
C ILE A 262 -18.88 -1.67 -0.93
N ARG A 263 -19.54 -0.66 -0.36
CA ARG A 263 -19.84 -0.62 1.08
C ARG A 263 -20.76 -1.75 1.45
N GLN A 264 -21.78 -1.99 0.63
CA GLN A 264 -22.80 -2.99 0.91
C GLN A 264 -22.27 -4.41 0.73
N PHE A 265 -21.50 -4.66 -0.32
CA PHE A 265 -21.17 -6.02 -0.76
C PHE A 265 -19.73 -6.45 -0.48
N LEU A 266 -18.82 -5.50 -0.24
CA LEU A 266 -17.44 -5.80 0.18
C LEU A 266 -17.21 -5.49 1.65
N ARG A 267 -17.52 -4.26 2.08
CA ARG A 267 -17.07 -3.70 3.39
C ARG A 267 -18.14 -3.66 4.50
N GLY A 268 -19.38 -4.06 4.21
CA GLY A 268 -20.55 -3.84 5.09
C GLY A 268 -21.50 -5.02 5.16
N ALA A 269 -21.16 -6.14 4.53
CA ALA A 269 -21.87 -7.41 4.63
C ALA A 269 -21.46 -8.25 5.86
N HIS A 270 -20.77 -7.66 6.83
CA HIS A 270 -20.16 -8.41 7.93
C HIS A 270 -21.07 -8.45 9.17
N GLY A 271 -22.20 -9.15 9.04
CA GLY A 271 -22.77 -9.83 10.22
C GLY A 271 -21.90 -11.02 10.64
N GLU A 272 -22.34 -11.81 11.61
CA GLU A 272 -21.64 -13.03 12.08
C GLU A 272 -21.27 -14.02 10.95
N ALA A 273 -21.90 -13.90 9.77
CA ALA A 273 -21.72 -14.79 8.61
C ALA A 273 -20.50 -14.48 7.71
N GLY A 274 -19.81 -13.34 7.87
CA GLY A 274 -18.66 -12.96 7.03
C GLY A 274 -19.03 -12.60 5.57
N VAL A 275 -18.03 -12.37 4.70
CA VAL A 275 -18.27 -12.15 3.27
C VAL A 275 -18.53 -13.46 2.58
N ASP A 276 -19.80 -13.66 2.23
CA ASP A 276 -20.22 -14.74 1.34
C ASP A 276 -19.83 -14.41 -0.11
N VAL A 277 -19.42 -15.44 -0.87
CA VAL A 277 -19.24 -15.44 -2.33
C VAL A 277 -20.45 -14.82 -3.05
N ALA A 278 -21.65 -14.97 -2.49
CA ALA A 278 -22.85 -14.31 -3.00
C ALA A 278 -22.74 -12.77 -3.03
N HIS A 279 -22.09 -12.14 -2.04
CA HIS A 279 -21.86 -10.70 -2.00
C HIS A 279 -20.81 -10.27 -3.02
N VAL A 280 -19.70 -11.00 -3.13
CA VAL A 280 -18.66 -10.73 -4.17
C VAL A 280 -19.27 -10.78 -5.57
N ARG A 281 -20.15 -11.75 -5.84
CA ARG A 281 -20.88 -11.83 -7.12
C ARG A 281 -21.74 -10.60 -7.39
N LYS A 282 -22.33 -9.98 -6.35
CA LYS A 282 -23.12 -8.74 -6.51
C LYS A 282 -22.27 -7.56 -6.97
N ILE A 283 -21.02 -7.46 -6.53
CA ILE A 283 -20.07 -6.45 -7.02
C ILE A 283 -19.88 -6.60 -8.53
N LEU A 284 -19.67 -7.84 -9.00
CA LEU A 284 -19.52 -8.14 -10.42
C LEU A 284 -20.80 -7.87 -11.22
N GLU A 285 -21.95 -8.31 -10.72
CA GLU A 285 -23.26 -8.13 -11.37
C GLU A 285 -23.63 -6.65 -11.51
N ARG A 286 -23.25 -5.81 -10.55
CA ARG A 286 -23.56 -4.38 -10.52
C ARG A 286 -22.49 -3.50 -11.18
N GLY A 287 -21.35 -4.07 -11.56
CA GLY A 287 -20.27 -3.30 -12.19
C GLY A 287 -19.51 -2.39 -11.22
N CYS A 288 -19.49 -2.72 -9.93
CA CYS A 288 -18.87 -1.88 -8.89
C CYS A 288 -17.38 -2.19 -8.78
N PHE A 289 -16.65 -2.01 -9.88
CA PHE A 289 -15.23 -2.29 -9.94
C PHE A 289 -14.62 -1.45 -11.05
N ASN A 290 -13.30 -1.37 -11.04
CA ASN A 290 -12.52 -0.81 -12.12
C ASN A 290 -11.63 -1.90 -12.74
N TRP A 291 -11.16 -1.65 -13.95
CA TRP A 291 -10.24 -2.55 -14.65
C TRP A 291 -8.80 -2.22 -14.29
N SER A 292 -8.04 -3.25 -13.96
CA SER A 292 -6.59 -3.20 -13.76
C SER A 292 -5.88 -4.15 -14.73
N PRO A 293 -4.55 -4.08 -14.86
CA PRO A 293 -3.77 -5.10 -15.58
C PRO A 293 -3.98 -6.54 -15.06
N TRP A 294 -4.45 -6.70 -13.83
CA TRP A 294 -4.67 -7.98 -13.17
C TRP A 294 -6.16 -8.29 -12.96
N GLY A 295 -7.02 -7.73 -13.82
CA GLY A 295 -8.45 -7.98 -13.81
C GLY A 295 -9.23 -6.92 -13.03
N ARG A 296 -10.41 -7.31 -12.55
CA ARG A 296 -11.35 -6.37 -11.91
C ARG A 296 -10.97 -6.15 -10.45
N ILE A 297 -10.89 -4.89 -10.03
CA ILE A 297 -10.56 -4.51 -8.64
C ILE A 297 -11.69 -3.63 -8.08
N PRO A 298 -12.26 -3.96 -6.91
CA PRO A 298 -13.28 -3.15 -6.25
C PRO A 298 -12.64 -2.00 -5.45
N ASN A 299 -11.72 -1.25 -6.06
CA ASN A 299 -11.00 -0.16 -5.41
C ASN A 299 -11.99 0.95 -5.03
N TRP A 300 -11.87 1.45 -3.80
CA TRP A 300 -12.80 2.42 -3.22
C TRP A 300 -12.30 3.86 -3.31
N ASP A 301 -11.02 4.10 -3.06
CA ASP A 301 -10.44 5.45 -2.90
C ASP A 301 -9.94 6.07 -4.21
N GLY A 302 -9.76 5.29 -5.26
CA GLY A 302 -8.96 5.68 -6.41
C GLY A 302 -7.48 5.82 -6.05
N GLU A 303 -6.60 5.65 -7.02
CA GLU A 303 -5.16 5.60 -6.83
C GLU A 303 -4.44 6.15 -8.06
N LEU A 304 -3.40 6.94 -7.84
CA LEU A 304 -2.46 7.35 -8.88
C LEU A 304 -1.03 7.02 -8.45
N ILE A 305 -0.31 6.29 -9.30
CA ILE A 305 1.13 6.07 -9.16
C ILE A 305 1.84 6.68 -10.36
N VAL A 306 2.75 7.60 -10.08
CA VAL A 306 3.55 8.28 -11.10
C VAL A 306 5.02 8.29 -10.75
N ASP A 307 5.86 8.19 -11.77
CA ASP A 307 7.30 8.40 -11.67
C ASP A 307 7.70 9.76 -12.25
N ASN A 308 8.67 10.40 -11.61
CA ASN A 308 9.19 11.69 -12.01
C ASN A 308 10.15 11.53 -13.20
N PRO A 309 9.84 12.11 -14.38
CA PRO A 309 10.67 11.96 -15.58
C PRO A 309 12.05 12.63 -15.45
N ARG A 310 12.28 13.44 -14.41
CA ARG A 310 13.60 13.99 -14.08
C ARG A 310 14.55 12.93 -13.53
N PHE A 311 14.03 11.86 -12.95
CA PHE A 311 14.82 10.83 -12.29
C PHE A 311 14.68 9.47 -12.95
N VAL A 312 13.56 9.23 -13.64
CA VAL A 312 13.23 7.96 -14.28
C VAL A 312 13.17 8.11 -15.80
N ALA A 313 13.83 7.22 -16.52
CA ALA A 313 13.90 7.23 -17.98
C ALA A 313 12.54 6.84 -18.58
N ALA A 314 11.89 7.77 -19.29
CA ALA A 314 10.58 7.52 -19.91
C ALA A 314 10.57 6.34 -20.90
N THR A 315 11.72 5.97 -21.48
CA THR A 315 11.84 4.84 -22.43
C THR A 315 12.07 3.49 -21.76
N ARG A 316 12.35 3.46 -20.46
CA ARG A 316 12.70 2.24 -19.71
C ARG A 316 11.98 2.18 -18.35
N HIS A 317 10.87 2.89 -18.22
CA HIS A 317 10.08 2.88 -17.01
C HIS A 317 9.35 1.55 -16.86
N PHE A 318 9.15 1.20 -15.62
CA PHE A 318 8.32 0.12 -15.17
C PHE A 318 6.83 0.31 -15.47
N SER A 319 6.12 -0.79 -15.71
CA SER A 319 4.66 -0.80 -15.79
C SER A 319 4.07 -1.85 -14.86
N MET A 320 2.88 -1.57 -14.29
CA MET A 320 2.11 -2.57 -13.54
C MET A 320 1.82 -3.85 -14.36
N SER A 321 1.86 -3.79 -15.69
CA SER A 321 1.68 -4.97 -16.54
C SER A 321 2.94 -5.81 -16.76
N ASP A 322 4.09 -5.41 -16.21
CA ASP A 322 5.37 -6.05 -16.49
C ASP A 322 5.37 -7.54 -16.12
N GLN A 323 5.94 -8.34 -17.02
CA GLN A 323 6.09 -9.79 -16.84
C GLN A 323 7.53 -10.17 -16.48
N GLU A 324 8.46 -9.22 -16.58
CA GLU A 324 9.87 -9.36 -16.24
C GLU A 324 10.31 -8.16 -15.42
N LEU A 325 11.28 -8.36 -14.53
CA LEU A 325 11.73 -7.31 -13.64
C LEU A 325 12.62 -6.30 -14.38
N ILE A 326 12.24 -5.03 -14.35
CA ILE A 326 13.06 -3.90 -14.79
C ILE A 326 13.67 -3.24 -13.55
N VAL A 327 14.97 -3.47 -13.31
CA VAL A 327 15.67 -3.05 -12.07
C VAL A 327 16.37 -1.69 -12.21
N ASP A 328 16.59 -1.24 -13.44
CA ASP A 328 17.39 -0.04 -13.71
C ASP A 328 16.71 0.87 -14.73
N GLU A 329 15.97 1.82 -14.17
CA GLU A 329 15.19 2.82 -14.89
C GLU A 329 15.58 4.26 -14.48
N LEU A 330 16.56 4.42 -13.58
CA LEU A 330 17.04 5.74 -13.19
C LEU A 330 17.87 6.37 -14.32
N LEU A 331 17.85 7.69 -14.41
CA LEU A 331 18.77 8.43 -15.27
C LEU A 331 20.19 8.38 -14.67
N GLU A 332 21.20 8.22 -15.54
CA GLU A 332 22.62 8.22 -15.16
C GLU A 332 23.11 9.55 -14.56
#